data_AF-A0A8T3SET9-F1
#
_entry.id   AF-A0A8T3SET9-F1
#
_cell.length_a   1.000
_cell.length_b   1.000
_cell.length_c   1.000
_cell.angle_alpha   90.00
_cell.angle_beta   90.00
_cell.angle_gamma   90.00
#
_symmetry.space_group_name_H-M   'P 1'
#
loop_
_entity.id
_entity.type
_entity.pdbx_description
1 polymer ?
#
loop_
_entity_poly.entity_id
_entity_poly.type
_entity_poly.pdbx_seq_one_letter_code
_entity_poly.pdbx_strand_id
1 'polypeptide(L)' 'MLLKNATTIAKTGFFLEQRPSHFAVDENQLKKLVPYIPKQPHYMNRDQQGKGKLFEKWQLIVPLAIVNRTWEEPDVPNI' A
#
# COMPACT_ATOMS: atom_id res chain seq x y z
N MET A 1 -5.37 19.76 -0.41
CA MET A 1 -5.39 18.29 -0.56
C MET A 1 -6.33 17.71 0.50
N LEU A 2 -7.26 16.80 0.14
CA LEU A 2 -8.36 16.37 1.05
C LEU A 2 -7.90 15.49 2.22
N LEU A 3 -6.82 14.72 2.04
CA LEU A 3 -6.26 13.85 3.07
C LEU A 3 -5.23 14.66 3.87
N LYS A 4 -5.60 15.15 5.06
CA LYS A 4 -4.71 15.97 5.91
C LYS A 4 -3.54 15.19 6.55
N ASN A 5 -3.29 13.94 6.15
CA ASN A 5 -2.26 13.07 6.73
C ASN A 5 -1.45 12.36 5.64
N ALA A 6 -0.15 12.63 5.59
CA ALA A 6 0.81 12.02 4.67
C ALA A 6 0.80 10.49 4.72
N THR A 7 0.64 9.91 5.91
CA THR A 7 0.57 8.44 6.08
C THR A 7 -0.70 7.88 5.44
N THR A 8 -1.82 8.59 5.52
CA THR A 8 -3.07 8.19 4.86
C THR A 8 -2.93 8.24 3.34
N ILE A 9 -2.22 9.24 2.82
CA ILE A 9 -1.92 9.35 1.39
C ILE A 9 -1.07 8.16 0.93
N ALA A 10 0.01 7.84 1.65
CA ALA A 10 0.85 6.68 1.36
C ALA A 10 0.07 5.36 1.37
N LYS A 11 -0.76 5.13 2.41
CA LYS A 11 -1.61 3.94 2.51
C LYS A 11 -2.61 3.85 1.35
N THR A 12 -3.24 4.97 1.00
CA THR A 12 -4.23 5.03 -0.08
C THR A 12 -3.58 4.75 -1.43
N GLY A 13 -2.46 5.42 -1.71
CA GLY A 13 -1.70 5.23 -2.95
C GLY A 13 -1.23 3.78 -3.12
N PHE A 14 -0.65 3.20 -2.06
CA PHE A 14 -0.28 1.79 -2.04
C PHE A 14 -1.48 0.88 -2.35
N PHE A 15 -2.60 1.06 -1.65
CA PHE A 15 -3.80 0.23 -1.85
C PHE A 15 -4.36 0.33 -3.28
N LEU A 16 -4.42 1.52 -3.85
CA LEU A 16 -4.93 1.74 -5.21
C LEU A 16 -4.00 1.13 -6.27
N GLU A 17 -2.68 1.14 -6.05
CA GLU A 17 -1.68 0.54 -6.95
C GLU A 17 -1.72 -1.00 -6.95
N GLN A 18 -2.17 -1.65 -5.87
CA GLN A 18 -2.26 -3.11 -5.79
C GLN A 18 -3.50 -3.71 -6.47
N ARG A 19 -4.40 -2.88 -7.01
CA ARG A 19 -5.67 -3.35 -7.59
C ARG A 19 -5.44 -4.05 -8.95
N PRO A 20 -6.23 -5.08 -9.28
CA PRO A 20 -6.21 -5.70 -10.60
C PRO A 20 -6.48 -4.69 -11.72
N SER A 21 -5.96 -4.93 -12.92
CA SER A 21 -6.03 -4.01 -14.06
C SER A 21 -7.45 -3.54 -14.40
N HIS A 22 -8.47 -4.38 -14.17
CA HIS A 22 -9.88 -4.04 -14.41
C HIS A 22 -10.48 -3.05 -13.39
N PHE A 23 -9.82 -2.85 -12.24
CA PHE A 23 -10.12 -1.84 -11.22
C PHE A 23 -8.97 -0.86 -11.02
N ALA A 24 -8.03 -0.79 -11.97
CA ALA A 24 -6.88 0.09 -11.87
C ALA A 24 -7.32 1.55 -11.92
N VAL A 25 -6.75 2.34 -11.02
CA VAL A 25 -6.87 3.80 -11.08
C VAL A 25 -5.86 4.32 -12.10
N ASP A 26 -6.26 5.31 -12.88
CA ASP A 26 -5.36 6.00 -13.82
C ASP A 26 -4.06 6.43 -13.12
N GLU A 27 -2.92 6.06 -13.71
CA GLU A 27 -1.60 6.30 -13.12
C GLU A 27 -1.31 7.79 -12.88
N ASN A 28 -1.89 8.69 -13.67
CA ASN A 28 -1.72 10.13 -13.48
C ASN A 28 -2.38 10.59 -12.19
N GLN A 29 -3.46 9.93 -11.74
CA GLN A 29 -4.06 10.23 -10.44
C GLN A 29 -3.17 9.72 -9.30
N LEU A 30 -2.54 8.56 -9.45
CA LEU A 30 -1.57 8.06 -8.47
C LEU A 30 -0.34 8.98 -8.36
N LYS A 31 0.17 9.48 -9.49
CA LYS A 31 1.30 10.43 -9.52
C LYS A 31 1.01 11.73 -8.77
N LYS A 32 -0.24 12.17 -8.71
CA LYS A 32 -0.64 13.36 -7.92
C LYS A 32 -0.52 13.14 -6.41
N LEU A 33 -0.46 11.90 -5.93
CA LEU A 33 -0.33 11.58 -4.50
C LEU A 33 1.13 11.58 -4.04
N VAL A 34 2.07 11.23 -4.92
CA VAL A 34 3.50 11.07 -4.60
C VAL A 34 4.13 12.30 -3.92
N PRO A 35 3.84 13.56 -4.32
CA PRO A 35 4.42 14.73 -3.66
C PRO A 35 4.02 14.92 -2.19
N TYR A 36 3.02 14.19 -1.70
CA TYR A 36 2.41 14.39 -0.39
C TYR A 36 2.56 13.18 0.54
N ILE A 37 3.38 12.21 0.17
CA ILE A 37 3.72 11.06 1.02
C ILE A 37 4.61 11.49 2.19
N PRO A 38 4.81 10.63 3.21
CA PRO A 38 5.73 10.91 4.30
C PRO A 38 7.15 11.13 3.80
N LYS A 39 7.93 11.98 4.47
CA LYS A 39 9.34 12.22 4.11
C LYS A 39 10.28 11.08 4.53
N GLN A 40 9.82 10.18 5.39
CA GLN A 40 10.58 9.06 5.93
C GLN A 40 9.70 7.79 5.91
N PRO A 41 10.30 6.60 5.92
CA PRO A 41 9.55 5.35 5.98
C PRO A 41 8.62 5.29 7.19
N HIS A 42 7.33 5.08 6.93
CA HIS A 42 6.31 4.89 7.96
C HIS A 42 5.81 3.45 7.97
N TYR A 43 5.65 2.87 9.15
CA TYR A 43 4.97 1.58 9.28
C TYR A 43 3.48 1.69 8.93
N MET A 44 2.98 0.81 8.07
CA MET A 44 1.56 0.72 7.75
C MET A 44 0.75 0.35 9.00
N ASN A 45 1.25 -0.61 9.79
CA ASN A 45 0.74 -0.97 11.10
C ASN A 45 1.88 -0.87 12.13
N ARG A 46 1.73 -0.02 13.15
CA ARG A 46 2.75 0.19 14.19
C ARG A 46 2.84 -0.98 15.16
N ASP A 47 1.79 -1.77 15.31
CA ASP A 47 1.78 -2.93 16.21
C ASP A 47 2.53 -4.13 15.62
N GLN A 48 2.87 -4.08 14.33
CA GLN A 48 3.59 -5.13 13.59
C GLN A 48 5.02 -4.71 13.22
N GLN A 49 5.65 -3.89 14.06
CA GLN A 49 7.03 -3.45 13.87
C GLN A 49 8.01 -4.65 13.86
N GLY A 50 8.95 -4.66 12.90
CA GLY A 50 10.05 -5.63 12.83
C GLY A 50 9.98 -6.67 11.69
N LYS A 51 8.84 -6.84 11.02
CA LYS A 51 8.70 -7.75 9.86
C LYS A 51 7.84 -7.12 8.76
N GLY A 52 8.47 -6.33 7.89
CA GLY A 52 7.78 -5.68 6.77
C GLY A 52 8.71 -5.35 5.62
N LYS A 53 8.13 -5.15 4.44
CA LYS A 53 8.83 -4.72 3.22
C LYS A 53 8.63 -3.22 3.02
N LEU A 54 9.72 -2.50 2.74
CA LEU A 54 9.62 -1.09 2.35
C LEU A 54 9.16 -0.97 0.90
N PHE A 55 8.12 -0.17 0.68
CA PHE A 55 7.69 0.32 -0.62
C PHE A 55 8.12 1.78 -0.76
N GLU A 56 9.28 2.01 -1.37
CA GLU A 56 9.95 3.31 -1.40
C GLU A 56 9.11 4.41 -2.04
N LYS A 57 8.37 4.08 -3.11
CA LYS A 57 7.44 4.99 -3.80
C LYS A 57 6.43 5.64 -2.85
N TRP A 58 6.04 4.93 -1.81
CA TRP A 58 5.03 5.37 -0.83
C TRP A 58 5.64 5.68 0.54
N GLN A 59 6.96 5.52 0.72
CA GLN A 59 7.63 5.61 2.02
C GLN A 59 6.90 4.81 3.10
N LEU A 60 6.49 3.58 2.74
CA LEU A 60 5.60 2.76 3.56
C LEU A 60 6.19 1.37 3.79
N ILE A 61 6.37 0.98 5.05
CA ILE A 61 6.76 -0.36 5.46
C ILE A 61 5.49 -1.18 5.64
N VAL A 62 5.31 -2.19 4.79
CA VAL A 62 4.09 -3.01 4.73
C VAL A 62 4.35 -4.37 5.37
N PRO A 63 3.50 -4.84 6.30
CA PRO A 63 3.61 -6.18 6.89
C PRO A 63 3.69 -7.29 5.85
N LEU A 64 4.55 -8.28 6.08
CA LEU A 64 4.73 -9.40 5.14
C LEU A 64 3.43 -10.19 4.90
N ALA A 65 2.54 -10.26 5.88
CA ALA A 65 1.22 -10.88 5.73
C ALA A 65 0.37 -10.26 4.60
N ILE A 66 0.51 -8.94 4.38
CA ILE A 66 -0.17 -8.22 3.30
C ILE A 66 0.57 -8.42 1.98
N VAL A 67 1.91 -8.31 2.01
CA VAL A 67 2.75 -8.51 0.81
C VAL A 67 2.56 -9.90 0.21
N ASN A 68 2.53 -10.91 1.07
CA ASN A 68 2.37 -12.32 0.70
C ASN A 68 0.90 -12.72 0.56
N ARG A 69 -0.04 -11.76 0.67
CA ARG A 69 -1.49 -11.99 0.54
C ARG A 69 -2.01 -13.16 1.37
N THR A 70 -1.46 -13.36 2.56
CA THR A 70 -1.84 -14.48 3.47
C THR A 70 -3.28 -14.43 3.95
N TRP A 71 -3.99 -13.32 3.68
CA TRP A 71 -5.41 -13.14 3.94
C TRP A 71 -6.30 -13.59 2.78
N GLU A 72 -5.75 -13.73 1.56
CA GLU A 72 -6.51 -14.29 0.44
C GLU A 72 -6.80 -15.76 0.75
N GLU A 73 -8.02 -16.18 0.45
CA GLU A 73 -8.40 -17.58 0.59
C GLU A 73 -7.49 -18.40 -0.35
N PRO A 74 -6.90 -19.52 0.12
CA PRO A 74 -6.06 -20.35 -0.73
C PRO A 74 -6.87 -20.71 -1.97
N ASP A 75 -6.33 -20.42 -3.15
CA ASP A 75 -6.93 -20.82 -4.42
C ASP A 75 -6.87 -22.35 -4.47
N VAL A 76 -7.90 -22.99 -3.89
CA VAL A 76 -8.09 -24.44 -3.96
C VAL A 76 -8.59 -24.71 -5.37
N PRO A 77 -7.77 -25.30 -6.27
CA PRO A 77 -8.26 -25.66 -7.58
C PRO A 77 -9.44 -26.62 -7.39
N ASN A 78 -10.57 -26.33 -8.02
CA ASN A 78 -11.73 -27.21 -8.03
C ASN A 78 -11.29 -28.61 -8.45
N ILE A 79 -11.36 -29.56 -7.51
CA ILE A 79 -11.11 -31.00 -7.72
C ILE A 79 -12.37 -31.62 -8.29
#